data_AF-A0AAJ7X9F3-F1
#
_entry.id   AF-A0AAJ7X9F3-F1
#
_cell.length_a   1.000
_cell.length_b   1.000
_cell.length_c   1.000
_cell.angle_alpha   90.00
_cell.angle_beta   90.00
_cell.angle_gamma   90.00
#
_symmetry.space_group_name_H-M   'P 1'
#
loop_
_entity.id
_entity.type
_entity.pdbx_description
1 polymer ?
#
loop_
_entity_poly.entity_id
_entity_poly.type
_entity_poly.pdbx_seq_one_letter_code
_entity_poly.pdbx_strand_id
1 'polypeptide(L)'
;MGAPFTGCLALGLMVAAWSLGSTSEPGKVRPGRQHEERTAGTATGPCPFGVPGPSGRDGLPGPSGTPGTPGVPGLPGRDGTPGLPGRDGPAGECGERGDRGERGIWKPNIKQCAWNALNNGQDLGKIQSCTFTKERGDSSVRVLFSGAMRLRCSVPCCSRWYLTFNGAECSGPLPIEAIVYLDPGSSPSETNASINIHRTTSVEGLCDVVSAGVLDVALWLGTCAVGGFPQGDASTGWNSVSRLIIEELFK
;
A
#
# COMPACT_ATOMS: atom_id res chain seq x y z
N MET A 1 -26.98 3.79 -55.43
CA MET A 1 -25.55 3.43 -55.49
C MET A 1 -24.87 4.14 -54.31
N GLY A 2 -24.20 3.50 -53.37
CA GLY A 2 -24.08 2.06 -53.05
C GLY A 2 -23.64 1.93 -51.58
N ALA A 3 -23.79 0.74 -51.01
CA ALA A 3 -23.37 0.41 -49.64
C ALA A 3 -22.61 -0.94 -49.66
N PRO A 4 -22.13 -1.44 -48.51
CA PRO A 4 -21.13 -0.86 -47.62
C PRO A 4 -19.84 -1.71 -47.67
N PHE A 5 -18.88 -1.50 -46.77
CA PHE A 5 -17.83 -2.50 -46.51
C PHE A 5 -17.66 -2.82 -45.02
N THR A 6 -17.36 -4.08 -44.75
CA THR A 6 -17.34 -4.74 -43.44
C THR A 6 -15.94 -4.81 -42.81
N GLY A 7 -15.88 -4.99 -41.49
CA GLY A 7 -14.62 -5.17 -40.76
C GLY A 7 -14.81 -5.76 -39.36
N CYS A 8 -15.10 -7.06 -39.28
CA CYS A 8 -15.09 -7.78 -38.00
C CYS A 8 -13.67 -8.10 -37.54
N LEU A 9 -13.40 -8.02 -36.24
CA LEU A 9 -12.22 -8.61 -35.62
C LEU A 9 -12.61 -9.16 -34.24
N ALA A 10 -12.68 -10.48 -34.15
CA ALA A 10 -12.99 -11.19 -32.91
C ALA A 10 -11.69 -11.72 -32.28
N LEU A 11 -11.55 -11.55 -30.98
CA LEU A 11 -10.45 -12.10 -30.17
C LEU A 11 -11.04 -13.11 -29.18
N GLY A 12 -10.81 -14.40 -29.45
CA GLY A 12 -11.21 -15.49 -28.57
C GLY A 12 -10.20 -15.71 -27.44
N LEU A 13 -10.68 -15.85 -26.21
CA LEU A 13 -9.88 -16.25 -25.06
C LEU A 13 -9.97 -17.77 -24.87
N MET A 14 -8.87 -18.47 -25.12
CA MET A 14 -8.72 -19.90 -24.83
C MET A 14 -8.62 -20.12 -23.31
N VAL A 15 -9.35 -21.11 -22.80
CA VAL A 15 -9.22 -21.62 -21.42
C VAL A 15 -8.26 -22.82 -21.44
N ALA A 16 -7.28 -22.85 -20.55
CA ALA A 16 -6.39 -23.98 -20.36
C ALA A 16 -6.18 -24.26 -18.86
N ALA A 17 -6.89 -25.26 -18.34
CA ALA A 17 -6.66 -25.77 -16.98
C ALA A 17 -5.48 -26.75 -16.96
N TRP A 18 -4.70 -26.74 -15.88
CA TRP A 18 -3.64 -27.72 -15.60
C TRP A 18 -3.97 -28.48 -14.32
N SER A 19 -4.13 -29.80 -14.42
CA SER A 19 -4.38 -30.69 -13.29
C SER A 19 -3.07 -31.31 -12.79
N LEU A 20 -2.97 -31.58 -11.49
CA LEU A 20 -1.85 -32.31 -10.92
C LEU A 20 -1.94 -33.81 -11.27
N GLY A 21 -0.79 -34.42 -11.58
CA GLY A 21 -0.61 -35.87 -11.68
C GLY A 21 0.39 -36.36 -10.63
N SER A 22 0.18 -37.56 -10.10
CA SER A 22 1.01 -38.17 -9.05
C SER A 22 1.02 -39.69 -9.15
N THR A 23 1.93 -40.34 -8.41
CA THR A 23 2.07 -41.82 -8.23
C THR A 23 2.50 -42.62 -9.48
N SER A 24 3.05 -43.85 -9.40
CA SER A 24 3.96 -44.51 -8.43
C SER A 24 4.29 -45.94 -8.93
N GLU A 25 5.50 -46.49 -8.71
CA GLU A 25 5.76 -47.94 -8.83
C GLU A 25 6.79 -48.49 -7.79
N PRO A 26 6.79 -49.81 -7.44
CA PRO A 26 7.41 -50.29 -6.18
C PRO A 26 8.26 -51.61 -6.19
N GLY A 27 9.29 -51.69 -5.33
CA GLY A 27 9.81 -52.96 -4.74
C GLY A 27 10.98 -53.71 -5.44
N LYS A 28 11.58 -54.79 -4.89
CA LYS A 28 11.58 -55.35 -3.51
C LYS A 28 12.70 -56.43 -3.23
N VAL A 29 13.75 -56.09 -2.44
CA VAL A 29 14.36 -56.90 -1.32
C VAL A 29 15.18 -58.22 -1.55
N ARG A 30 16.53 -58.17 -1.32
CA ARG A 30 17.45 -59.12 -0.55
C ARG A 30 17.72 -60.60 -1.04
N PRO A 31 18.61 -61.43 -0.39
CA PRO A 31 19.95 -61.22 0.26
C PRO A 31 21.06 -62.34 0.13
N GLY A 32 22.35 -62.02 0.38
CA GLY A 32 23.39 -62.88 1.05
C GLY A 32 23.98 -64.12 0.30
N ARG A 33 24.91 -64.94 0.86
CA ARG A 33 26.11 -64.73 1.75
C ARG A 33 26.98 -66.03 1.86
N GLN A 34 28.31 -65.92 2.10
CA GLN A 34 29.28 -66.89 2.72
C GLN A 34 29.95 -68.09 1.94
N HIS A 35 31.29 -68.21 2.14
CA HIS A 35 32.15 -69.41 2.41
C HIS A 35 32.35 -70.51 1.32
N GLU A 36 33.35 -71.43 1.34
CA GLU A 36 34.40 -71.82 2.32
C GLU A 36 35.79 -72.15 1.67
N GLU A 37 36.65 -72.99 2.27
CA GLU A 37 38.13 -73.03 2.11
C GLU A 37 38.80 -74.44 1.96
N ARG A 38 39.81 -74.55 1.07
CA ARG A 38 41.06 -75.40 1.04
C ARG A 38 41.07 -76.92 1.35
N THR A 39 41.98 -77.66 0.69
CA THR A 39 42.44 -79.03 1.09
C THR A 39 43.87 -79.33 0.58
N ALA A 40 44.53 -80.42 1.02
CA ALA A 40 45.94 -80.78 0.70
C ALA A 40 46.21 -82.31 0.69
N GLY A 41 47.41 -82.78 0.28
CA GLY A 41 47.80 -84.22 0.15
C GLY A 41 49.31 -84.55 0.26
N THR A 42 49.67 -85.85 0.26
CA THR A 42 50.93 -86.47 0.80
C THR A 42 51.35 -87.78 0.05
N ALA A 43 52.54 -88.43 0.22
CA ALA A 43 53.78 -88.16 0.99
C ALA A 43 55.07 -88.33 0.09
N THR A 44 56.08 -89.23 0.20
CA THR A 44 56.42 -90.41 1.04
C THR A 44 57.93 -90.80 0.86
N GLY A 45 58.65 -91.39 1.85
CA GLY A 45 59.97 -92.04 1.61
C GLY A 45 60.95 -92.19 2.82
N PRO A 46 61.60 -93.36 3.09
CA PRO A 46 62.42 -93.58 4.31
C PRO A 46 63.83 -94.25 4.13
N CYS A 47 64.66 -94.32 5.21
CA CYS A 47 65.38 -95.52 5.76
C CYS A 47 66.64 -95.22 6.64
N PRO A 48 67.11 -96.15 7.53
CA PRO A 48 67.89 -95.81 8.76
C PRO A 48 69.12 -96.71 9.11
N PHE A 49 69.62 -96.58 10.37
CA PHE A 49 70.68 -97.34 11.09
C PHE A 49 72.16 -96.95 10.76
N GLY A 50 73.15 -97.10 11.67
CA GLY A 50 73.16 -97.70 13.02
C GLY A 50 74.41 -97.36 13.89
N VAL A 51 74.53 -98.01 15.06
CA VAL A 51 75.48 -97.80 16.19
C VAL A 51 76.77 -98.67 16.12
N PRO A 52 77.76 -98.57 17.05
CA PRO A 52 78.34 -97.43 17.80
C PRO A 52 79.90 -97.39 17.76
N GLY A 53 80.56 -96.47 18.50
CA GLY A 53 81.99 -96.51 18.82
C GLY A 53 82.33 -95.84 20.16
N PRO A 54 83.40 -96.25 20.89
CA PRO A 54 83.74 -95.74 22.21
C PRO A 54 84.40 -94.34 22.19
N SER A 55 84.30 -93.61 23.30
CA SER A 55 84.66 -92.20 23.42
C SER A 55 86.13 -91.87 23.14
N GLY A 56 86.36 -90.88 22.27
CA GLY A 56 87.64 -90.18 22.14
C GLY A 56 87.86 -89.16 23.26
N ARG A 57 89.11 -88.68 23.38
CA ARG A 57 89.54 -87.68 24.36
C ARG A 57 88.80 -86.34 24.24
N ASP A 58 88.72 -85.62 25.35
CA ASP A 58 88.13 -84.27 25.44
C ASP A 58 88.74 -83.30 24.41
N GLY A 59 87.86 -82.55 23.75
CA GLY A 59 88.26 -81.52 22.79
C GLY A 59 88.82 -80.28 23.48
N LEU A 60 89.72 -79.57 22.79
CA LEU A 60 90.15 -78.23 23.21
C LEU A 60 88.93 -77.28 23.28
N PRO A 61 88.89 -76.32 24.23
CA PRO A 61 87.83 -75.33 24.30
C PRO A 61 87.65 -74.59 22.96
N GLY A 62 86.39 -74.48 22.51
CA GLY A 62 86.08 -73.77 21.27
C GLY A 62 86.48 -72.29 21.34
N PRO A 63 86.87 -71.67 20.21
CA PRO A 63 87.20 -70.24 20.18
C PRO A 63 85.99 -69.41 20.60
N SER A 64 86.24 -68.32 21.34
CA SER A 64 85.18 -67.42 21.81
C SER A 64 84.35 -66.87 20.64
N GLY A 65 83.03 -66.86 20.78
CA GLY A 65 82.11 -66.38 19.76
C GLY A 65 82.38 -64.92 19.38
N THR A 66 82.23 -64.60 18.09
CA THR A 66 82.36 -63.24 17.57
C THR A 66 81.35 -62.30 18.25
N PRO A 67 81.75 -61.08 18.66
CA PRO A 67 80.82 -60.08 19.19
C PRO A 67 79.64 -59.83 18.24
N GLY A 68 78.45 -59.68 18.80
CA GLY A 68 77.25 -59.36 18.02
C GLY A 68 77.36 -57.99 17.34
N THR A 69 76.84 -57.89 16.12
CA THR A 69 76.77 -56.61 15.39
C THR A 69 75.94 -55.57 16.17
N PRO A 70 76.40 -54.31 16.26
CA PRO A 70 75.60 -53.24 16.87
C PRO A 70 74.20 -53.12 16.27
N GLY A 71 73.21 -52.82 17.11
CA GLY A 71 71.83 -52.60 16.67
C GLY A 71 71.69 -51.39 15.74
N VAL A 72 70.82 -51.50 14.75
CA VAL A 72 70.52 -50.41 13.81
C VAL A 72 69.89 -49.23 14.57
N PRO A 73 70.30 -47.97 14.34
CA PRO A 73 69.65 -46.81 14.94
C PRO A 73 68.15 -46.76 14.63
N GLY A 74 67.35 -46.32 15.61
CA GLY A 74 65.90 -46.15 15.45
C GLY A 74 65.57 -45.11 14.38
N LEU A 75 64.48 -45.34 13.64
CA LEU A 75 63.98 -44.38 12.65
C LEU A 75 63.59 -43.05 13.33
N PRO A 76 63.80 -41.89 12.68
CA PRO A 76 63.29 -40.62 13.16
C PRO A 76 61.78 -40.64 13.39
N GLY A 77 61.32 -39.93 14.43
CA GLY A 77 59.90 -39.73 14.66
C GLY A 77 59.23 -39.02 13.49
N ARG A 78 57.96 -39.33 13.22
CA ARG A 78 57.16 -38.60 12.22
C ARG A 78 56.87 -37.18 12.71
N ASP A 79 56.89 -36.23 11.79
CA ASP A 79 56.48 -34.84 12.04
C ASP A 79 55.03 -34.76 12.54
N GLY A 80 54.76 -33.78 13.39
CA GLY A 80 53.42 -33.51 13.90
C GLY A 80 52.48 -33.02 12.80
N THR A 81 51.22 -33.44 12.83
CA THR A 81 50.19 -32.95 11.90
C THR A 81 49.95 -31.44 12.09
N PRO A 82 49.75 -30.66 11.02
CA PRO A 82 49.37 -29.24 11.11
C PRO A 82 48.15 -29.02 12.00
N GLY A 83 48.13 -27.89 12.70
CA GLY A 83 46.98 -27.47 13.52
C GLY A 83 45.72 -27.23 12.67
N LEU A 84 44.55 -27.46 13.26
CA LEU A 84 43.28 -27.18 12.60
C LEU A 84 43.08 -25.66 12.38
N PRO A 85 42.43 -25.25 11.29
CA PRO A 85 42.02 -23.85 11.08
C PRO A 85 41.17 -23.32 12.25
N GLY A 86 41.27 -22.01 12.50
CA GLY A 86 40.37 -21.32 13.43
C GLY A 86 38.92 -21.39 12.97
N ARG A 87 37.98 -21.30 13.91
CA ARG A 87 36.55 -21.16 13.59
C ARG A 87 36.25 -19.75 13.08
N ASP A 88 35.29 -19.67 12.17
CA ASP A 88 34.71 -18.40 11.72
C ASP A 88 34.09 -17.61 12.88
N GLY A 89 34.11 -16.29 12.77
CA GLY A 89 33.46 -15.40 13.73
C GLY A 89 31.93 -15.48 13.68
N PRO A 90 31.24 -15.06 14.75
CA PRO A 90 29.78 -14.95 14.74
C PRO A 90 29.31 -13.93 13.70
N ALA A 91 28.13 -14.16 13.13
CA ALA A 91 27.48 -13.18 12.26
C ALA A 91 27.15 -11.89 13.02
N GLY A 92 27.27 -10.74 12.36
CA GLY A 92 26.89 -9.45 12.93
C GLY A 92 25.38 -9.36 13.20
N GLU A 93 25.00 -8.56 14.19
CA GLU A 93 23.61 -8.37 14.58
C GLU A 93 22.80 -7.65 13.49
N CYS A 94 21.51 -7.96 13.40
CA CYS A 94 20.60 -7.29 12.46
C CYS A 94 20.35 -5.85 12.92
N GLY A 95 20.61 -4.88 12.05
CA GLY A 95 20.33 -3.47 12.34
C GLY A 95 18.85 -3.24 12.70
N GLU A 96 18.62 -2.35 13.67
CA GLU A 96 17.28 -2.07 14.17
C GLU A 96 16.35 -1.52 13.09
N ARG A 97 15.06 -1.88 13.18
CA ARG A 97 14.04 -1.36 12.27
C ARG A 97 13.77 0.09 12.62
N GLY A 98 14.24 1.01 11.78
CA GLY A 98 13.96 2.45 11.92
C GLY A 98 12.48 2.74 12.11
N ASP A 99 12.19 3.67 13.03
CA ASP A 99 10.84 3.93 13.51
C ASP A 99 9.86 4.38 12.41
N ARG A 100 8.59 3.98 12.59
CA ARG A 100 7.49 4.53 11.80
C ARG A 100 7.28 5.98 12.22
N GLY A 101 7.76 6.90 11.40
CA GLY A 101 7.66 8.35 11.62
C GLY A 101 6.27 8.81 12.08
N GLU A 102 6.26 9.71 13.06
CA GLU A 102 5.04 10.16 13.72
C GLU A 102 4.04 10.79 12.73
N ARG A 103 2.79 10.35 12.79
CA ARG A 103 1.69 11.11 12.16
C ARG A 103 1.42 12.32 13.04
N GLY A 104 2.02 13.45 12.66
CA GLY A 104 1.96 14.70 13.43
C GLY A 104 0.55 15.11 13.83
N ILE A 105 0.43 15.70 15.02
CA ILE A 105 -0.84 16.09 15.66
C ILE A 105 -1.73 16.83 14.67
N TRP A 106 -2.93 16.28 14.42
CA TRP A 106 -3.81 16.85 13.42
C TRP A 106 -4.41 18.17 13.89
N LYS A 107 -4.24 19.23 13.09
CA LYS A 107 -4.81 20.55 13.34
C LYS A 107 -5.94 20.83 12.34
N PRO A 108 -7.13 21.23 12.80
CA PRO A 108 -8.22 21.62 11.91
C PRO A 108 -7.88 22.91 11.15
N ASN A 109 -7.69 22.79 9.83
CA ASN A 109 -7.63 23.94 8.93
C ASN A 109 -9.06 24.42 8.65
N ILE A 110 -9.49 25.42 9.42
CA ILE A 110 -10.83 26.00 9.36
C ILE A 110 -10.71 27.54 9.33
N LYS A 111 -11.52 28.18 8.49
CA LYS A 111 -11.66 29.65 8.47
C LYS A 111 -13.13 30.05 8.46
N GLN A 112 -13.47 31.05 9.26
CA GLN A 112 -14.75 31.75 9.19
C GLN A 112 -14.50 33.20 8.76
N CYS A 113 -15.04 33.59 7.60
CA CYS A 113 -15.30 35.00 7.32
C CYS A 113 -16.70 35.37 7.83
N ALA A 114 -16.85 36.60 8.33
CA ALA A 114 -18.11 37.11 8.86
C ALA A 114 -18.28 38.60 8.53
N TRP A 115 -19.52 39.01 8.27
CA TRP A 115 -19.88 40.37 7.88
C TRP A 115 -21.13 40.82 8.64
N ASN A 116 -21.12 42.01 9.23
CA ASN A 116 -22.20 42.46 10.13
C ASN A 116 -23.54 42.71 9.43
N ALA A 117 -23.51 43.13 8.16
CA ALA A 117 -24.65 43.15 7.25
C ALA A 117 -24.14 43.15 5.80
N LEU A 118 -24.78 42.38 4.91
CA LEU A 118 -24.47 42.37 3.47
C LEU A 118 -25.48 43.23 2.70
N ASN A 119 -25.69 44.46 3.16
CA ASN A 119 -26.64 45.43 2.59
C ASN A 119 -26.15 46.02 1.24
N ASN A 120 -25.49 45.24 0.38
CA ASN A 120 -24.91 45.70 -0.88
C ASN A 120 -25.90 45.77 -2.05
N GLY A 121 -27.16 45.35 -1.86
CA GLY A 121 -28.23 45.53 -2.86
C GLY A 121 -28.00 44.81 -4.19
N GLN A 122 -27.17 43.76 -4.18
CA GLN A 122 -26.85 43.00 -5.39
C GLN A 122 -27.87 41.88 -5.60
N ASP A 123 -28.71 42.02 -6.62
CA ASP A 123 -29.64 40.97 -7.07
C ASP A 123 -29.00 39.93 -8.00
N LEU A 124 -27.77 40.17 -8.46
CA LEU A 124 -26.95 39.27 -9.29
C LEU A 124 -25.46 39.41 -8.98
N GLY A 125 -24.71 38.36 -9.32
CA GLY A 125 -23.26 38.35 -9.34
C GLY A 125 -22.64 37.93 -8.01
N LYS A 126 -21.34 38.22 -7.87
CA LYS A 126 -20.55 37.89 -6.67
C LYS A 126 -20.97 38.79 -5.50
N ILE A 127 -21.52 38.21 -4.44
CA ILE A 127 -21.99 38.92 -3.25
C ILE A 127 -20.82 39.20 -2.29
N GLN A 128 -20.00 38.18 -2.02
CA GLN A 128 -18.80 38.24 -1.17
C GLN A 128 -17.85 37.07 -1.50
N SER A 129 -16.60 37.15 -1.03
CA SER A 129 -15.73 35.98 -0.91
C SER A 129 -14.85 35.97 0.34
N CYS A 130 -14.35 34.79 0.66
CA CYS A 130 -13.43 34.52 1.73
C CYS A 130 -12.22 33.75 1.17
N THR A 131 -11.04 34.36 1.22
CA THR A 131 -9.81 33.68 0.79
C THR A 131 -9.40 32.62 1.82
N PHE A 132 -9.22 31.37 1.40
CA PHE A 132 -8.83 30.24 2.24
C PHE A 132 -7.59 29.55 1.65
N THR A 133 -6.68 29.07 2.50
CA THR A 133 -5.52 28.29 2.04
C THR A 133 -5.79 26.83 2.33
N LYS A 134 -5.97 26.02 1.28
CA LYS A 134 -6.08 24.56 1.37
C LYS A 134 -4.68 23.97 1.38
N GLU A 135 -4.34 23.23 2.43
CA GLU A 135 -2.99 22.71 2.65
C GLU A 135 -2.67 21.50 1.76
N ARG A 136 -3.66 20.67 1.42
CA ARG A 136 -3.44 19.35 0.80
C ARG A 136 -4.24 19.12 -0.48
N GLY A 137 -3.69 18.30 -1.36
CA GLY A 137 -4.31 17.94 -2.65
C GLY A 137 -5.26 16.73 -2.58
N ASP A 138 -5.13 15.92 -1.53
CA ASP A 138 -5.90 14.69 -1.27
C ASP A 138 -7.13 14.91 -0.36
N SER A 139 -7.26 16.08 0.25
CA SER A 139 -8.41 16.49 1.08
C SER A 139 -9.59 17.02 0.25
N SER A 140 -10.77 17.13 0.88
CA SER A 140 -11.94 17.86 0.37
C SER A 140 -12.09 19.22 1.06
N VAL A 141 -12.99 20.08 0.55
CA VAL A 141 -13.35 21.35 1.21
C VAL A 141 -14.84 21.36 1.51
N ARG A 142 -15.23 21.40 2.79
CA ARG A 142 -16.60 21.70 3.21
C ARG A 142 -16.78 23.20 3.33
N VAL A 143 -17.94 23.68 2.90
CA VAL A 143 -18.32 25.09 2.97
C VAL A 143 -19.72 25.22 3.55
N LEU A 144 -19.93 26.24 4.38
CA LEU A 144 -21.21 26.62 4.96
C LEU A 144 -21.33 28.14 4.94
N PHE A 145 -22.12 28.68 4.02
CA PHE A 145 -22.66 30.03 4.15
C PHE A 145 -23.89 30.00 5.06
N SER A 146 -24.03 31.00 5.92
CA SER A 146 -25.24 31.25 6.71
C SER A 146 -25.50 32.75 6.82
N GLY A 147 -26.69 33.18 6.45
CA GLY A 147 -27.11 34.59 6.51
C GLY A 147 -28.56 34.77 6.12
N ALA A 148 -29.13 35.96 6.36
CA ALA A 148 -30.50 36.25 5.92
C ALA A 148 -30.58 36.23 4.39
N MET A 149 -31.55 35.50 3.83
CA MET A 149 -31.91 35.54 2.42
C MET A 149 -33.34 36.04 2.28
N ARG A 150 -33.64 36.69 1.16
CA ARG A 150 -34.99 37.08 0.75
C ARG A 150 -35.08 37.06 -0.78
N LEU A 151 -36.22 36.61 -1.29
CA LEU A 151 -36.70 36.88 -2.63
C LEU A 151 -38.07 37.57 -2.51
N ARG A 152 -38.33 38.61 -3.30
CA ARG A 152 -39.63 39.29 -3.45
C ARG A 152 -39.93 39.42 -4.95
N CYS A 153 -41.17 39.12 -5.35
CA CYS A 153 -41.58 39.16 -6.75
C CYS A 153 -43.04 39.62 -6.91
N SER A 154 -43.36 40.16 -8.08
CA SER A 154 -44.71 40.54 -8.52
C SER A 154 -45.37 39.47 -9.44
N VAL A 155 -44.60 38.47 -9.85
CA VAL A 155 -44.97 37.30 -10.65
C VAL A 155 -44.19 36.09 -10.14
N PRO A 156 -44.57 34.83 -10.48
CA PRO A 156 -43.76 33.65 -10.17
C PRO A 156 -42.31 33.81 -10.66
N CYS A 157 -41.34 33.53 -9.79
CA CYS A 157 -39.94 33.90 -9.99
C CYS A 157 -38.97 32.93 -9.31
N CYS A 158 -37.68 33.02 -9.63
CA CYS A 158 -36.67 32.15 -9.03
C CYS A 158 -35.27 32.78 -9.00
N SER A 159 -34.58 32.65 -7.85
CA SER A 159 -33.17 33.05 -7.68
C SER A 159 -32.34 31.95 -7.02
N ARG A 160 -31.07 31.84 -7.44
CA ARG A 160 -30.12 30.79 -7.09
C ARG A 160 -28.92 31.38 -6.36
N TRP A 161 -28.72 31.00 -5.09
CA TRP A 161 -27.49 31.31 -4.34
C TRP A 161 -26.54 30.13 -4.46
N TYR A 162 -25.29 30.35 -4.90
CA TYR A 162 -24.35 29.26 -5.15
C TYR A 162 -22.91 29.63 -4.76
N LEU A 163 -22.10 28.62 -4.48
CA LEU A 163 -20.71 28.76 -4.06
C LEU A 163 -19.74 28.36 -5.16
N THR A 164 -18.70 29.16 -5.35
CA THR A 164 -17.61 28.92 -6.31
C THR A 164 -16.25 28.89 -5.62
N PHE A 165 -15.32 28.15 -6.21
CA PHE A 165 -13.92 28.05 -5.82
C PHE A 165 -13.07 28.60 -6.97
N ASN A 166 -12.34 29.69 -6.74
CA ASN A 166 -11.60 30.42 -7.79
C ASN A 166 -12.47 30.81 -9.01
N GLY A 167 -13.76 31.10 -8.76
CA GLY A 167 -14.73 31.49 -9.79
C GLY A 167 -15.41 30.33 -10.54
N ALA A 168 -15.00 29.08 -10.33
CA ALA A 168 -15.67 27.90 -10.88
C ALA A 168 -16.66 27.29 -9.85
N GLU A 169 -17.81 26.80 -10.32
CA GLU A 169 -18.71 25.99 -9.48
C GLU A 169 -18.09 24.62 -9.16
N CYS A 170 -18.54 23.98 -8.07
CA CYS A 170 -18.04 22.65 -7.73
C CYS A 170 -18.46 21.60 -8.78
N SER A 171 -17.49 20.84 -9.28
CA SER A 171 -17.70 19.80 -10.31
C SER A 171 -17.75 18.36 -9.76
N GLY A 172 -17.64 18.18 -8.44
CA GLY A 172 -17.65 16.86 -7.80
C GLY A 172 -17.83 16.97 -6.28
N PRO A 173 -18.92 16.41 -5.70
CA PRO A 173 -19.95 15.59 -6.37
C PRO A 173 -20.87 16.39 -7.32
N LEU A 174 -21.31 17.59 -6.92
CA LEU A 174 -22.20 18.48 -7.66
C LEU A 174 -21.96 19.95 -7.24
N PRO A 175 -22.52 20.95 -7.94
CA PRO A 175 -22.55 22.33 -7.49
C PRO A 175 -23.16 22.49 -6.08
N ILE A 176 -22.68 23.48 -5.34
CA ILE A 176 -23.12 23.75 -3.96
C ILE A 176 -24.01 25.00 -4.00
N GLU A 177 -25.31 24.81 -3.83
CA GLU A 177 -26.32 25.85 -4.07
C GLU A 177 -27.57 25.73 -3.19
N ALA A 178 -28.32 26.82 -3.09
CA ALA A 178 -29.71 26.84 -2.65
C ALA A 178 -30.55 27.67 -3.63
N ILE A 179 -31.70 27.11 -4.02
CA ILE A 179 -32.68 27.77 -4.90
C ILE A 179 -33.85 28.28 -4.05
N VAL A 180 -34.26 29.52 -4.29
CA VAL A 180 -35.50 30.08 -3.76
C VAL A 180 -36.44 30.35 -4.95
N TYR A 181 -37.57 29.65 -4.96
CA TYR A 181 -38.73 29.97 -5.79
C TYR A 181 -39.73 30.76 -4.95
N LEU A 182 -40.39 31.76 -5.55
CA LEU A 182 -41.51 32.45 -4.93
C LEU A 182 -42.63 32.63 -5.95
N ASP A 183 -43.82 32.18 -5.54
CA ASP A 183 -45.09 32.48 -6.21
C ASP A 183 -45.89 33.45 -5.34
N PRO A 184 -46.17 34.69 -5.80
CA PRO A 184 -47.04 35.62 -5.07
C PRO A 184 -48.53 35.28 -5.22
N GLY A 185 -48.90 34.30 -6.06
CA GLY A 185 -50.29 33.96 -6.34
C GLY A 185 -50.98 34.93 -7.30
N SER A 186 -52.15 34.51 -7.81
CA SER A 186 -52.87 35.20 -8.89
C SER A 186 -54.16 35.92 -8.44
N SER A 187 -54.33 36.17 -7.14
CA SER A 187 -55.58 36.69 -6.56
C SER A 187 -55.60 38.23 -6.55
N PRO A 188 -56.42 38.91 -7.39
CA PRO A 188 -56.48 40.37 -7.40
C PRO A 188 -57.18 40.97 -6.16
N SER A 189 -57.86 40.14 -5.35
CA SER A 189 -58.47 40.56 -4.08
C SER A 189 -57.54 40.45 -2.88
N GLU A 190 -56.42 39.73 -2.99
CA GLU A 190 -55.34 39.74 -2.00
C GLU A 190 -54.24 40.71 -2.47
N THR A 191 -54.59 42.00 -2.50
CA THR A 191 -53.70 43.07 -2.95
C THR A 191 -52.40 43.08 -2.12
N ASN A 192 -51.28 42.77 -2.76
CA ASN A 192 -49.97 42.53 -2.15
C ASN A 192 -49.90 41.31 -1.21
N ALA A 193 -49.87 40.11 -1.81
CA ALA A 193 -49.06 39.00 -1.29
C ALA A 193 -47.54 39.31 -1.38
N SER A 194 -47.11 40.47 -0.90
CA SER A 194 -45.73 40.97 -0.98
C SER A 194 -44.88 40.32 0.11
N ILE A 195 -44.68 39.01 0.02
CA ILE A 195 -43.88 38.20 0.94
C ILE A 195 -42.44 38.76 0.95
N ASN A 196 -42.11 39.52 1.99
CA ASN A 196 -40.83 40.19 2.18
C ASN A 196 -40.17 39.71 3.48
N ILE A 197 -40.09 38.39 3.63
CA ILE A 197 -39.52 37.75 4.82
C ILE A 197 -38.02 37.56 4.59
N HIS A 198 -37.20 38.34 5.27
CA HIS A 198 -35.77 38.05 5.39
C HIS A 198 -35.59 36.92 6.41
N ARG A 199 -35.14 35.74 5.95
CA ARG A 199 -34.98 34.54 6.79
C ARG A 199 -33.55 34.02 6.70
N THR A 200 -32.93 33.70 7.83
CA THR A 200 -31.63 33.02 7.85
C THR A 200 -31.72 31.68 7.12
N THR A 201 -30.92 31.54 6.06
CA THR A 201 -30.83 30.35 5.21
C THR A 201 -29.36 29.94 5.13
N SER A 202 -29.10 28.64 4.98
CA SER A 202 -27.76 28.11 4.72
C SER A 202 -27.57 27.73 3.26
N VAL A 203 -26.33 27.83 2.78
CA VAL A 203 -25.86 27.19 1.54
C VAL A 203 -24.63 26.39 1.94
N GLU A 204 -24.72 25.07 1.93
CA GLU A 204 -23.64 24.21 2.41
C GLU A 204 -23.44 22.97 1.54
N GLY A 205 -22.22 22.45 1.57
CA GLY A 205 -21.85 21.26 0.82
C GLY A 205 -20.37 20.92 0.95
N LEU A 206 -19.98 19.85 0.26
CA LEU A 206 -18.61 19.37 0.14
C LEU A 206 -18.16 19.53 -1.31
N CYS A 207 -16.91 19.94 -1.54
CA CYS A 207 -16.29 19.88 -2.85
C CYS A 207 -14.99 19.08 -2.81
N ASP A 208 -14.93 18.02 -3.62
CA ASP A 208 -13.81 17.07 -3.66
C ASP A 208 -12.76 17.44 -4.72
N VAL A 209 -13.17 18.19 -5.74
CA VAL A 209 -12.38 18.52 -6.95
C VAL A 209 -11.84 19.95 -6.82
N VAL A 210 -11.01 20.17 -5.81
CA VAL A 210 -10.39 21.48 -5.52
C VAL A 210 -8.89 21.30 -5.31
N SER A 211 -8.07 22.08 -6.02
CA SER A 211 -6.61 22.00 -5.91
C SER A 211 -6.09 22.65 -4.61
N ALA A 212 -4.98 22.15 -4.08
CA ALA A 212 -4.28 22.77 -2.95
C ALA A 212 -3.76 24.18 -3.29
N GLY A 213 -3.53 25.01 -2.27
CA GLY A 213 -3.08 26.38 -2.40
C GLY A 213 -4.15 27.40 -1.98
N VAL A 214 -4.04 28.62 -2.51
CA VAL A 214 -4.95 29.73 -2.18
C VAL A 214 -6.24 29.63 -3.01
N LEU A 215 -7.37 29.69 -2.33
CA LEU A 215 -8.72 29.60 -2.89
C LEU A 215 -9.51 30.87 -2.57
N ASP A 216 -10.07 31.52 -3.59
CA ASP A 216 -11.17 32.47 -3.44
C ASP A 216 -12.49 31.68 -3.36
N VAL A 217 -13.04 31.50 -2.16
CA VAL A 217 -14.35 30.86 -1.98
C VAL A 217 -15.41 31.95 -1.95
N ALA A 218 -16.24 32.01 -2.98
CA ALA A 218 -17.16 33.13 -3.22
C ALA A 218 -18.63 32.69 -3.24
N LEU A 219 -19.49 33.47 -2.57
CA LEU A 219 -20.94 33.37 -2.68
C LEU A 219 -21.41 34.24 -3.86
N TRP A 220 -22.19 33.63 -4.73
CA TRP A 220 -22.82 34.26 -5.88
C TRP A 220 -24.33 34.18 -5.80
N LEU A 221 -24.99 35.11 -6.48
CA LEU A 221 -26.41 35.11 -6.76
C LEU A 221 -26.62 35.12 -8.27
N GLY A 222 -27.51 34.25 -8.75
CA GLY A 222 -27.82 34.10 -10.17
C GLY A 222 -29.28 33.73 -10.42
N THR A 223 -29.64 33.65 -11.70
CA THR A 223 -30.93 33.16 -12.17
C THR A 223 -31.02 31.64 -12.04
N CYS A 224 -32.22 31.10 -11.81
CA CYS A 224 -32.46 29.67 -11.91
C CYS A 224 -32.40 29.20 -13.38
N ALA A 225 -31.49 28.27 -13.70
CA ALA A 225 -31.32 27.78 -15.06
C ALA A 225 -32.47 26.89 -15.58
N VAL A 226 -33.38 26.46 -14.70
CA VAL A 226 -34.48 25.53 -14.99
C VAL A 226 -35.82 26.23 -14.76
N GLY A 227 -36.79 25.98 -15.64
CA GLY A 227 -38.17 26.49 -15.53
C GLY A 227 -38.43 27.83 -16.20
N GLY A 228 -37.41 28.59 -16.59
CA GLY A 228 -37.57 29.85 -17.34
C GLY A 228 -38.18 31.00 -16.52
N PHE A 229 -38.20 30.87 -15.18
CA PHE A 229 -38.74 31.89 -14.29
C PHE A 229 -37.90 33.18 -14.33
N PRO A 230 -38.54 34.37 -14.29
CA PRO A 230 -37.82 35.63 -14.15
C PRO A 230 -37.11 35.72 -12.79
N GLN A 231 -36.05 36.54 -12.77
CA GLN A 231 -35.37 36.95 -11.55
C GLN A 231 -36.27 37.86 -10.70
N GLY A 232 -36.17 37.77 -9.37
CA GLY A 232 -36.83 38.68 -8.43
C GLY A 232 -35.94 39.75 -7.80
N ASP A 233 -36.57 40.61 -7.00
CA ASP A 233 -35.94 41.54 -6.04
C ASP A 233 -35.40 40.71 -4.87
N ALA A 234 -34.07 40.54 -4.79
CA ALA A 234 -33.40 39.59 -3.92
C ALA A 234 -32.65 40.30 -2.78
N SER A 235 -32.17 39.57 -1.78
CA SER A 235 -31.34 40.15 -0.72
C SER A 235 -30.54 39.09 0.00
N THR A 236 -29.32 39.45 0.42
CA THR A 236 -28.44 38.62 1.25
C THR A 236 -27.99 39.43 2.46
N GLY A 237 -27.91 38.83 3.64
CA GLY A 237 -27.40 39.44 4.87
C GLY A 237 -28.07 40.73 5.32
N TRP A 238 -29.36 40.94 4.99
CA TRP A 238 -30.08 42.17 5.36
C TRP A 238 -30.03 42.41 6.86
N ASN A 239 -29.37 43.51 7.25
CA ASN A 239 -29.21 44.01 8.61
C ASN A 239 -28.82 42.93 9.66
N SER A 240 -28.08 41.90 9.23
CA SER A 240 -27.82 40.69 10.01
C SER A 240 -26.48 40.04 9.67
N VAL A 241 -25.86 39.42 10.69
CA VAL A 241 -24.53 38.83 10.56
C VAL A 241 -24.56 37.63 9.63
N SER A 242 -23.90 37.77 8.49
CA SER A 242 -23.64 36.68 7.55
C SER A 242 -22.26 36.06 7.81
N ARG A 243 -22.14 34.75 7.58
CA ARG A 243 -20.90 33.98 7.79
C ARG A 243 -20.64 33.06 6.61
N LEU A 244 -19.37 32.86 6.27
CA LEU A 244 -18.90 31.81 5.39
C LEU A 244 -17.81 31.03 6.14
N ILE A 245 -18.14 29.80 6.52
CA ILE A 245 -17.24 28.85 7.18
C ILE A 245 -16.70 27.91 6.10
N ILE A 246 -15.40 27.63 6.16
CA ILE A 246 -14.65 26.81 5.22
C ILE A 246 -13.78 25.86 6.03
N GLU A 247 -13.88 24.56 5.76
CA GLU A 247 -13.24 23.48 6.52
C GLU A 247 -12.52 22.52 5.55
N GLU A 248 -11.25 22.21 5.80
CA GLU A 248 -10.54 21.17 5.04
C GLU A 248 -10.68 19.79 5.71
N LEU A 249 -11.20 18.81 4.97
CA LEU A 249 -11.56 17.47 5.46
C LEU A 249 -10.79 16.36 4.74
N PHE A 250 -10.61 15.20 5.38
CA PHE A 250 -9.99 14.03 4.73
C PHE A 250 -10.95 13.27 3.85
N LYS A 251 -10.36 12.58 2.88
CA LYS A 251 -10.94 11.48 2.14
C LYS A 251 -10.43 10.16 2.73
#